data_AF-A0A2K2U632-F1
#
_entry.id   AF-A0A2K2U632-F1
#
_cell.length_a   1.000
_cell.length_b   1.000
_cell.length_c   1.000
_cell.angle_alpha   90.00
_cell.angle_beta   90.00
_cell.angle_gamma   90.00
#
_symmetry.space_group_name_H-M   'P 1'
#
loop_
_entity.id
_entity.type
_entity.pdbx_description
1 polymer ?
#
loop_
_entity_poly.entity_id
_entity_poly.type
_entity_poly.pdbx_seq_one_letter_code
_entity_poly.pdbx_strand_id
1 'polypeptide(L)'
;MKNGESDRFEGRGAEDERGIAKTCGRRDAREEGARFVNETFDDALARIGLLPAPPVTGEAGGVLYRGDGVRSTGWYWAWSLGREAVVASCDFTLLCSCEFSFDFHRYFAVRRERAGLLPPCEARAFLETRSRPAALLLPRGIRFAYTEVEYADEYCRANLGGGLTEVLGPVAAVLQATGERGAWRPEVVSLLKALEETARTHAGQTSRSGLSRASCASDELILRGSVDALMGQVLRMEGDRIGSVGRDDAFGIAAVVEHIRAHLDEPLRQEDFLALSRMGKTKFKSVFKAVMGKTAAGFVAETRIEHACQLLLDGSMAVTDVARACGYESPTSFSAAFRRRTGLSPRAWRRRARIAFSDDPQAFVRLAQGIKGMEREGGR
;
A
#
# COMPACT_ATOMS: atom_id res chain seq x y z
N MET A 1 -30.71 70.45 32.64
CA MET A 1 -29.99 70.93 33.84
C MET A 1 -30.00 69.82 34.87
N LYS A 2 -28.81 69.37 35.33
CA LYS A 2 -28.40 68.82 36.64
C LYS A 2 -29.36 67.90 37.42
N ASN A 3 -28.96 66.92 38.22
CA ASN A 3 -27.79 66.05 38.46
C ASN A 3 -28.23 65.17 39.67
N GLY A 4 -27.62 64.00 39.83
CA GLY A 4 -27.72 63.13 41.03
C GLY A 4 -27.62 61.66 40.61
N GLU A 5 -26.44 61.06 40.44
CA GLU A 5 -25.56 60.51 41.52
C GLU A 5 -26.38 59.80 42.61
N SER A 6 -26.16 58.55 43.00
CA SER A 6 -25.14 57.55 42.69
C SER A 6 -25.54 56.30 43.49
N ASP A 7 -25.42 55.08 42.96
CA ASP A 7 -24.72 54.06 43.75
C ASP A 7 -24.18 52.92 42.89
N ARG A 8 -22.96 52.53 43.25
CA ARG A 8 -22.13 51.51 42.61
C ARG A 8 -22.50 50.14 43.17
N PHE A 9 -22.50 49.10 42.33
CA PHE A 9 -21.94 47.82 42.73
C PHE A 9 -21.35 47.08 41.52
N GLU A 10 -20.01 47.10 41.49
CA GLU A 10 -19.05 46.09 41.04
C GLU A 10 -19.26 45.35 39.70
N GLY A 11 -18.36 45.65 38.77
CA GLY A 11 -18.06 44.77 37.65
C GLY A 11 -17.08 43.65 38.01
N ARG A 12 -17.26 42.51 37.35
CA ARG A 12 -16.21 41.60 36.82
C ARG A 12 -16.81 40.99 35.56
N GLY A 13 -16.45 41.46 34.38
CA GLY A 13 -15.23 41.02 33.70
C GLY A 13 -15.62 39.98 32.65
N ALA A 14 -16.21 40.43 31.54
CA ALA A 14 -16.44 39.64 30.34
C ALA A 14 -16.14 40.55 29.15
N GLU A 15 -15.42 40.00 28.17
CA GLU A 15 -14.76 40.69 27.03
C GLU A 15 -13.41 41.28 27.48
N ASP A 16 -12.24 40.88 26.98
CA ASP A 16 -11.93 40.39 25.65
C ASP A 16 -10.47 39.88 25.65
N GLU A 17 -10.23 38.57 25.47
CA GLU A 17 -8.92 38.05 25.01
C GLU A 17 -9.12 36.81 24.11
N ARG A 18 -10.15 36.86 23.25
CA ARG A 18 -10.26 35.92 22.11
C ARG A 18 -9.31 36.36 21.00
N GLY A 19 -8.00 36.23 21.24
CA GLY A 19 -6.98 36.77 20.35
C GLY A 19 -5.72 35.95 20.11
N ILE A 20 -5.52 34.78 20.74
CA ILE A 20 -4.22 34.05 20.65
C ILE A 20 -4.37 32.52 20.38
N ALA A 21 -5.57 31.99 20.11
CA ALA A 21 -5.79 30.53 20.05
C ALA A 21 -6.00 29.90 18.64
N LYS A 22 -5.61 30.55 17.53
CA LYS A 22 -5.83 29.96 16.17
C LYS A 22 -4.58 29.68 15.32
N THR A 23 -3.40 30.04 15.78
CA THR A 23 -2.12 29.72 15.12
C THR A 23 -1.37 28.54 15.75
N CYS A 24 -1.75 28.13 16.97
CA CYS A 24 -1.12 27.02 17.71
C CYS A 24 -1.43 25.64 17.05
N GLY A 25 -2.70 25.38 16.71
CA GLY A 25 -3.14 24.04 16.29
C GLY A 25 -2.57 23.49 14.96
N ARG A 26 -2.02 24.32 14.07
CA ARG A 26 -1.41 23.84 12.81
C ARG A 26 0.06 23.46 12.96
N ARG A 27 0.79 24.15 13.84
CA ARG A 27 2.19 23.80 14.09
C ARG A 27 2.27 22.51 14.88
N ASP A 28 1.41 22.38 15.89
CA ASP A 28 1.30 21.20 16.74
C ASP A 28 0.95 19.95 15.92
N ALA A 29 0.00 20.05 14.97
CA ALA A 29 -0.37 18.95 14.09
C ALA A 29 0.76 18.47 13.16
N ARG A 30 1.61 19.39 12.69
CA ARG A 30 2.76 19.04 11.84
C ARG A 30 3.88 18.36 12.63
N GLU A 31 4.16 18.87 13.83
CA GLU A 31 5.14 18.27 14.74
C GLU A 31 4.68 16.89 15.22
N GLU A 32 3.37 16.72 15.45
CA GLU A 32 2.75 15.44 15.76
C GLU A 32 2.87 14.44 14.60
N GLY A 33 2.56 14.86 13.37
CA GLY A 33 2.69 14.00 12.19
C GLY A 33 4.13 13.53 11.94
N ALA A 34 5.12 14.42 12.07
CA ALA A 34 6.52 14.04 11.95
C ALA A 34 6.97 13.06 13.05
N ARG A 35 6.50 13.28 14.29
CA ARG A 35 6.76 12.36 15.40
C ARG A 35 6.15 10.98 15.14
N PHE A 36 4.91 10.93 14.67
CA PHE A 36 4.26 9.67 14.32
C PHE A 36 5.01 8.90 13.22
N VAL A 37 5.50 9.59 12.19
CA VAL A 37 6.34 8.98 11.15
C VAL A 37 7.61 8.38 11.76
N ASN A 38 8.33 9.13 12.59
CA ASN A 38 9.54 8.63 13.23
C ASN A 38 9.26 7.39 14.10
N GLU A 39 8.23 7.46 14.97
CA GLU A 39 7.81 6.35 15.82
C GLU A 39 7.43 5.09 15.02
N THR A 40 6.87 5.27 13.82
CA THR A 40 6.37 4.17 12.98
C THR A 40 7.47 3.57 12.09
N PHE A 41 8.36 4.39 11.54
CA PHE A 41 9.24 3.97 10.44
C PHE A 41 10.73 3.93 10.78
N ASP A 42 11.22 4.66 11.79
CA ASP A 42 12.67 4.81 12.04
C ASP A 42 13.38 3.46 12.21
N ASP A 43 12.87 2.61 13.11
CA ASP A 43 13.49 1.33 13.42
C ASP A 43 13.49 0.38 12.22
N ALA A 44 12.39 0.35 11.45
CA ALA A 44 12.24 -0.52 10.30
C ALA A 44 13.15 -0.08 9.13
N LEU A 45 13.21 1.24 8.87
CA LEU A 45 14.03 1.81 7.80
C LEU A 45 15.53 1.78 8.13
N ALA A 46 15.91 2.00 9.38
CA ALA A 46 17.30 1.92 9.82
C ALA A 46 17.91 0.52 9.58
N ARG A 47 17.12 -0.55 9.73
CA ARG A 47 17.57 -1.93 9.46
C ARG A 47 18.02 -2.13 8.00
N ILE A 48 17.43 -1.40 7.06
CA ILE A 48 17.79 -1.44 5.64
C ILE A 48 18.71 -0.28 5.22
N GLY A 49 19.26 0.45 6.19
CA GLY A 49 20.21 1.55 6.00
C GLY A 49 19.60 2.84 5.49
N LEU A 50 18.29 3.03 5.61
CA LEU A 50 17.64 4.31 5.37
C LEU A 50 17.58 5.07 6.69
N LEU A 51 18.40 6.11 6.82
CA LEU A 51 18.55 6.89 8.05
C LEU A 51 17.90 8.26 7.91
N PRO A 52 17.29 8.80 8.98
CA PRO A 52 16.65 10.10 8.93
C PRO A 52 17.67 11.18 8.57
N ALA A 53 17.35 11.97 7.54
CA ALA A 53 18.11 13.15 7.17
C ALA A 53 17.80 14.29 8.13
N PRO A 54 18.76 15.19 8.44
CA PRO A 54 18.49 16.36 9.25
C PRO A 54 17.32 17.16 8.66
N PRO A 55 16.34 17.60 9.48
CA PRO A 55 15.26 18.41 8.99
C PRO A 55 15.82 19.71 8.40
N VAL A 56 15.35 20.09 7.22
CA VAL A 56 15.61 21.43 6.70
C VAL A 56 14.84 22.39 7.60
N THR A 57 15.54 23.36 8.19
CA THR A 57 14.94 24.31 9.14
C THR A 57 13.71 25.00 8.55
N GLY A 58 12.54 24.83 9.19
CA GLY A 58 11.28 25.43 8.76
C GLY A 58 10.39 24.55 7.86
N GLU A 59 10.84 23.34 7.52
CA GLU A 59 10.05 22.36 6.78
C GLU A 59 9.27 21.47 7.73
N ALA A 60 7.96 21.45 7.54
CA ALA A 60 7.02 20.74 8.40
C ALA A 60 6.07 19.90 7.54
N GLY A 61 6.64 19.30 6.49
CA GLY A 61 5.90 18.58 5.45
C GLY A 61 6.14 17.08 5.41
N GLY A 62 7.06 16.52 6.20
CA GLY A 62 7.38 15.09 6.21
C GLY A 62 8.80 14.80 6.70
N VAL A 63 9.15 13.52 6.83
CA VAL A 63 10.46 13.03 7.24
C VAL A 63 11.15 12.40 6.02
N LEU A 64 12.37 12.86 5.74
CA LEU A 64 13.22 12.32 4.70
C LEU A 64 14.24 11.35 5.29
N TYR A 65 14.40 10.21 4.65
CA TYR A 65 15.42 9.21 4.95
C TYR A 65 16.35 9.05 3.74
N ARG A 66 17.64 8.87 4.01
CA ARG A 66 18.69 8.69 3.00
C ARG A 66 19.38 7.36 3.20
N GLY A 67 19.74 6.72 2.10
CA GLY A 67 20.62 5.56 2.15
C GLY A 67 21.97 5.91 2.77
N ASP A 68 22.44 5.06 3.68
CA ASP A 68 23.73 5.15 4.37
C ASP A 68 24.95 4.91 3.44
N GLY A 69 24.72 4.51 2.19
CA GLY A 69 25.75 4.19 1.21
C GLY A 69 26.41 2.82 1.44
N VAL A 70 25.99 2.08 2.47
CA VAL A 70 26.52 0.76 2.84
C VAL A 70 25.47 -0.33 2.61
N ARG A 71 24.28 -0.18 3.20
CA ARG A 71 23.14 -1.09 3.05
C ARG A 71 22.16 -0.63 2.00
N SER A 72 22.01 0.68 1.79
CA SER A 72 21.17 1.21 0.73
C SER A 72 21.68 2.54 0.15
N THR A 73 21.17 2.88 -1.03
CA THR A 73 21.37 4.18 -1.68
C THR A 73 20.04 4.70 -2.22
N GLY A 74 19.86 6.02 -2.26
CA GLY A 74 18.62 6.67 -2.66
C GLY A 74 17.88 7.29 -1.49
N TRP A 75 16.55 7.36 -1.58
CA TRP A 75 15.73 8.07 -0.61
C TRP A 75 14.39 7.39 -0.34
N TYR A 76 13.88 7.66 0.85
CA TYR A 76 12.53 7.35 1.28
C TYR A 76 11.98 8.58 2.00
N TRP A 77 10.74 8.96 1.72
CA TRP A 77 10.12 10.11 2.34
C TRP A 77 8.71 9.75 2.77
N ALA A 78 8.32 10.18 3.97
CA ALA A 78 7.00 9.95 4.51
C ALA A 78 6.43 11.20 5.18
N TRP A 79 5.14 11.43 4.99
CA TRP A 79 4.36 12.45 5.68
C TRP A 79 3.13 11.82 6.29
N SER A 80 2.62 12.39 7.38
CA SER A 80 1.41 11.91 8.00
C SER A 80 0.42 13.03 8.33
N LEU A 81 -0.86 12.71 8.14
CA LEU A 81 -1.99 13.48 8.65
C LEU A 81 -2.37 12.92 10.03
N GLY A 82 -1.71 13.42 11.08
CA GLY A 82 -1.92 12.94 12.44
C GLY A 82 -1.63 11.45 12.57
N ARG A 83 -2.63 10.65 12.98
CA ARG A 83 -2.59 9.18 12.96
C ARG A 83 -3.56 8.57 11.94
N GLU A 84 -4.19 9.41 11.12
CA GLU A 84 -5.28 9.02 10.24
C GLU A 84 -4.75 8.47 8.91
N ALA A 85 -3.72 9.10 8.34
CA ALA A 85 -3.17 8.69 7.06
C ALA A 85 -1.66 8.97 6.96
N VAL A 86 -0.99 8.19 6.12
CA VAL A 86 0.43 8.35 5.77
C VAL A 86 0.56 8.42 4.26
N VAL A 87 1.35 9.37 3.76
CA VAL A 87 1.83 9.39 2.39
C VAL A 87 3.29 8.99 2.41
N ALA A 88 3.65 7.92 1.71
CA ALA A 88 5.03 7.49 1.56
C ALA A 88 5.44 7.43 0.09
N SER A 89 6.66 7.84 -0.20
CA SER A 89 7.22 7.77 -1.55
C SER A 89 8.71 7.49 -1.46
N CYS A 90 9.22 6.68 -2.38
CA CYS A 90 10.62 6.30 -2.34
C CYS A 90 11.21 6.01 -3.73
N ASP A 91 12.53 6.08 -3.78
CA ASP A 91 13.37 5.55 -4.84
C ASP A 91 14.74 5.20 -4.24
N PHE A 92 14.91 3.94 -3.84
CA PHE A 92 16.14 3.46 -3.25
C PHE A 92 16.50 2.05 -3.73
N THR A 93 17.77 1.72 -3.64
CA THR A 93 18.33 0.41 -4.00
C THR A 93 19.10 -0.16 -2.83
N LEU A 94 18.88 -1.43 -2.52
CA LEU A 94 19.67 -2.13 -1.50
C LEU A 94 21.04 -2.52 -2.04
N LEU A 95 22.08 -2.25 -1.27
CA LEU A 95 23.48 -2.53 -1.58
C LEU A 95 23.96 -3.85 -0.98
N CYS A 96 23.24 -4.39 0.01
CA CYS A 96 23.39 -5.73 0.56
C CYS A 96 22.01 -6.36 0.81
N SER A 97 21.96 -7.66 1.09
CA SER A 97 20.74 -8.28 1.60
C SER A 97 20.47 -7.77 3.01
N CYS A 98 19.21 -7.46 3.31
CA CYS A 98 18.83 -6.89 4.60
C CYS A 98 17.59 -7.59 5.13
N GLU A 99 17.58 -7.95 6.40
CA GLU A 99 16.36 -8.36 7.08
C GLU A 99 15.51 -7.12 7.34
N PHE A 100 14.27 -7.14 6.84
CA PHE A 100 13.28 -6.10 7.05
C PHE A 100 12.14 -6.70 7.86
N SER A 101 11.84 -6.10 9.01
CA SER A 101 10.70 -6.48 9.83
C SER A 101 9.82 -5.27 10.04
N PHE A 102 8.50 -5.48 9.92
CA PHE A 102 7.52 -4.42 10.13
C PHE A 102 6.25 -5.00 10.74
N ASP A 103 5.64 -4.26 11.65
CA ASP A 103 4.34 -4.60 12.22
C ASP A 103 3.25 -4.00 11.35
N PHE A 104 2.58 -4.83 10.57
CA PHE A 104 1.42 -4.38 9.82
C PHE A 104 0.30 -4.08 10.81
N HIS A 105 -0.22 -2.86 10.78
CA HIS A 105 -1.46 -2.49 11.46
C HIS A 105 -2.67 -2.75 10.54
N ARG A 106 -3.89 -2.46 10.99
CA ARG A 106 -5.05 -2.48 10.08
C ARG A 106 -4.99 -1.22 9.21
N TYR A 107 -4.89 -1.39 7.91
CA TYR A 107 -4.82 -0.27 6.98
C TYR A 107 -5.43 -0.61 5.62
N PHE A 108 -5.82 0.45 4.93
CA PHE A 108 -6.11 0.44 3.51
C PHE A 108 -5.06 1.30 2.82
N ALA A 109 -4.44 0.82 1.76
CA ALA A 109 -3.48 1.62 1.00
C ALA A 109 -3.81 1.65 -0.47
N VAL A 110 -3.52 2.77 -1.13
CA VAL A 110 -3.44 2.86 -2.59
C VAL A 110 -2.02 3.23 -2.98
N ARG A 111 -1.39 2.38 -3.80
CA ARG A 111 0.01 2.48 -4.18
C ARG A 111 0.17 2.47 -5.70
N ARG A 112 1.07 3.30 -6.20
CA ARG A 112 1.67 3.20 -7.54
C ARG A 112 3.08 2.65 -7.42
N GLU A 113 3.30 1.45 -7.96
CA GLU A 113 4.60 0.75 -7.92
C GLU A 113 5.32 0.95 -9.26
N ARG A 114 6.54 1.49 -9.25
CA ARG A 114 7.39 1.69 -10.44
C ARG A 114 8.51 0.65 -10.50
N ALA A 115 9.00 0.18 -9.35
CA ALA A 115 9.94 -0.92 -9.20
C ALA A 115 9.84 -1.48 -7.78
N GLY A 116 10.01 -2.78 -7.60
CA GLY A 116 9.98 -3.39 -6.27
C GLY A 116 9.77 -4.90 -6.33
N LEU A 117 9.24 -5.44 -5.23
CA LEU A 117 8.86 -6.85 -5.10
C LEU A 117 7.64 -7.20 -5.96
N LEU A 118 6.75 -6.23 -6.14
CA LEU A 118 5.56 -6.37 -6.97
C LEU A 118 5.85 -5.85 -8.39
N PRO A 119 5.19 -6.41 -9.42
CA PRO A 119 5.29 -5.87 -10.77
C PRO A 119 4.87 -4.39 -10.80
N PRO A 120 5.54 -3.56 -11.64
CA PRO A 120 5.14 -2.17 -11.80
C PRO A 120 3.70 -2.04 -12.30
N CYS A 121 2.95 -1.11 -11.72
CA CYS A 121 1.54 -0.87 -12.04
C CYS A 121 1.17 0.60 -11.89
N GLU A 122 0.11 1.04 -12.58
CA GLU A 122 -0.36 2.44 -12.48
C GLU A 122 -0.95 2.75 -11.09
N ALA A 123 -1.70 1.82 -10.53
CA ALA A 123 -2.17 1.85 -9.15
C ALA A 123 -2.58 0.44 -8.70
N ARG A 124 -2.57 0.21 -7.39
CA ARG A 124 -3.00 -1.01 -6.70
C ARG A 124 -3.53 -0.60 -5.34
N ALA A 125 -4.54 -1.32 -4.84
CA ALA A 125 -4.97 -1.17 -3.46
C ALA A 125 -4.68 -2.39 -2.60
N PHE A 126 -4.39 -2.15 -1.33
CA PHE A 126 -4.20 -3.13 -0.29
C PHE A 126 -5.22 -2.89 0.80
N LEU A 127 -5.75 -3.98 1.38
CA LEU A 127 -6.56 -3.93 2.58
C LEU A 127 -6.02 -5.01 3.50
N GLU A 128 -5.36 -4.60 4.58
CA GLU A 128 -4.92 -5.48 5.65
C GLU A 128 -5.90 -5.36 6.81
N THR A 129 -6.60 -6.46 7.10
CA THR A 129 -7.65 -6.49 8.11
C THR A 129 -7.16 -7.00 9.45
N ARG A 130 -5.91 -7.49 9.53
CA ARG A 130 -5.33 -8.06 10.74
C ARG A 130 -3.96 -7.47 11.01
N SER A 131 -3.71 -7.12 12.27
CA SER A 131 -2.37 -6.75 12.69
C SER A 131 -1.48 -7.99 12.77
N ARG A 132 -0.28 -7.93 12.18
CA ARG A 132 0.68 -9.02 12.24
C ARG A 132 2.12 -8.53 12.02
N PRO A 133 3.10 -9.09 12.74
CA PRO A 133 4.49 -8.91 12.39
C PRO A 133 4.75 -9.58 11.03
N ALA A 134 5.57 -8.94 10.21
CA ALA A 134 6.14 -9.57 9.04
C ALA A 134 7.66 -9.39 9.06
N ALA A 135 8.36 -10.45 8.67
CA ALA A 135 9.79 -10.44 8.43
C ALA A 135 10.05 -10.88 6.99
N LEU A 136 10.86 -10.11 6.28
CA LEU A 136 11.23 -10.32 4.90
C LEU A 136 12.74 -10.16 4.79
N LEU A 137 13.44 -11.16 4.27
CA LEU A 137 14.81 -10.94 3.80
C LEU A 137 14.71 -10.21 2.45
N LEU A 138 15.19 -8.98 2.38
CA LEU A 138 15.22 -8.20 1.16
C LEU A 138 16.54 -8.42 0.41
N PRO A 139 16.52 -8.54 -0.92
CA PRO A 139 17.69 -8.93 -1.67
C PRO A 139 18.62 -7.78 -1.99
N ARG A 140 19.92 -8.03 -2.04
CA ARG A 140 20.87 -7.09 -2.64
C ARG A 140 20.46 -6.74 -4.07
N GLY A 141 20.57 -5.46 -4.41
CA GLY A 141 20.33 -4.95 -5.77
C GLY A 141 18.87 -4.76 -6.12
N ILE A 142 17.93 -5.10 -5.23
CA ILE A 142 16.53 -4.70 -5.43
C ILE A 142 16.43 -3.19 -5.40
N ARG A 143 15.61 -2.65 -6.29
CA ARG A 143 15.21 -1.26 -6.28
C ARG A 143 13.74 -1.18 -5.89
N PHE A 144 13.46 -0.39 -4.88
CA PHE A 144 12.12 0.02 -4.50
C PHE A 144 11.88 1.42 -5.04
N ALA A 145 10.81 1.58 -5.80
CA ALA A 145 10.35 2.85 -6.28
C ALA A 145 8.82 2.82 -6.33
N TYR A 146 8.18 3.44 -5.35
CA TYR A 146 6.73 3.52 -5.29
C TYR A 146 6.27 4.83 -4.66
N THR A 147 4.98 5.10 -4.76
CA THR A 147 4.29 6.15 -4.03
C THR A 147 2.97 5.60 -3.53
N GLU A 148 2.68 5.78 -2.26
CA GLU A 148 1.49 5.24 -1.61
C GLU A 148 0.83 6.21 -0.65
N VAL A 149 -0.46 6.00 -0.45
CA VAL A 149 -1.23 6.58 0.64
C VAL A 149 -1.81 5.44 1.44
N GLU A 150 -1.51 5.42 2.72
CA GLU A 150 -2.05 4.48 3.71
C GLU A 150 -3.07 5.22 4.58
N TYR A 151 -4.21 4.57 4.80
CA TYR A 151 -5.31 5.05 5.62
C TYR A 151 -5.48 4.11 6.80
N ALA A 152 -5.46 4.68 8.00
CA ALA A 152 -5.74 3.96 9.24
C ALA A 152 -7.26 3.89 9.50
N ASP A 153 -7.63 3.07 10.48
CA ASP A 153 -9.04 2.89 10.88
C ASP A 153 -9.65 4.20 11.41
N GLU A 154 -8.81 5.03 12.05
CA GLU A 154 -9.12 6.35 12.58
C GLU A 154 -9.63 7.30 11.48
N TYR A 155 -9.05 7.25 10.28
CA TYR A 155 -9.48 8.08 9.16
C TYR A 155 -10.94 7.81 8.80
N CYS A 156 -11.31 6.53 8.64
CA CYS A 156 -12.67 6.13 8.29
C CYS A 156 -13.65 6.49 9.41
N ARG A 157 -13.27 6.29 10.69
CA ARG A 157 -14.14 6.66 11.82
C ARG A 157 -14.40 8.16 11.86
N ALA A 158 -13.35 8.97 11.70
CA ALA A 158 -13.45 10.42 11.78
C ALA A 158 -14.23 11.03 10.61
N ASN A 159 -14.05 10.49 9.40
CA ASN A 159 -14.53 11.14 8.18
C ASN A 159 -15.74 10.45 7.53
N LEU A 160 -15.96 9.15 7.79
CA LEU A 160 -16.93 8.32 7.06
C LEU A 160 -17.95 7.63 7.99
N GLY A 161 -17.83 7.80 9.31
CA GLY A 161 -18.81 7.32 10.29
C GLY A 161 -18.79 5.82 10.56
N GLY A 162 -17.76 5.11 10.11
CA GLY A 162 -17.62 3.65 10.28
C GLY A 162 -16.16 3.19 10.22
N GLY A 163 -15.91 1.94 10.60
CA GLY A 163 -14.57 1.36 10.55
C GLY A 163 -14.09 1.10 9.12
N LEU A 164 -12.79 0.90 8.93
CA LEU A 164 -12.17 0.68 7.64
C LEU A 164 -12.71 -0.57 6.93
N THR A 165 -12.94 -1.66 7.66
CA THR A 165 -13.56 -2.87 7.10
C THR A 165 -15.02 -2.68 6.73
N GLU A 166 -15.76 -1.86 7.49
CA GLU A 166 -17.18 -1.58 7.24
C GLU A 166 -17.36 -0.71 6.00
N VAL A 167 -16.57 0.36 5.91
CA VAL A 167 -16.66 1.34 4.84
C VAL A 167 -15.99 0.86 3.56
N LEU A 168 -14.79 0.29 3.67
CA LEU A 168 -13.99 -0.10 2.51
C LEU A 168 -14.06 -1.59 2.19
N GLY A 169 -14.74 -2.42 2.97
CA GLY A 169 -14.91 -3.85 2.65
C GLY A 169 -15.41 -4.10 1.22
N PRO A 170 -16.54 -3.49 0.79
CA PRO A 170 -17.05 -3.61 -0.58
C PRO A 170 -16.08 -3.07 -1.64
N VAL A 171 -15.46 -1.92 -1.36
CA VAL A 171 -14.55 -1.24 -2.29
C VAL A 171 -13.25 -2.02 -2.46
N ALA A 172 -12.67 -2.52 -1.37
CA ALA A 172 -11.48 -3.33 -1.37
C ALA A 172 -11.71 -4.66 -2.09
N ALA A 173 -12.88 -5.28 -1.94
CA ALA A 173 -13.26 -6.45 -2.73
C ALA A 173 -13.22 -6.13 -4.23
N VAL A 174 -13.84 -5.03 -4.68
CA VAL A 174 -13.81 -4.56 -6.07
C VAL A 174 -12.37 -4.26 -6.54
N LEU A 175 -11.59 -3.51 -5.77
CA LEU A 175 -10.26 -3.05 -6.17
C LEU A 175 -9.25 -4.21 -6.25
N GLN A 176 -9.26 -5.09 -5.25
CA GLN A 176 -8.38 -6.27 -5.23
C GLN A 176 -8.75 -7.25 -6.35
N ALA A 177 -10.02 -7.32 -6.70
CA ALA A 177 -10.48 -8.14 -7.79
C ALA A 177 -10.05 -7.66 -9.16
N THR A 178 -10.01 -6.34 -9.39
CA THR A 178 -9.64 -5.79 -10.69
C THR A 178 -8.14 -5.90 -11.02
N GLY A 179 -7.29 -6.25 -10.04
CA GLY A 179 -5.84 -6.43 -10.23
C GLY A 179 -5.11 -5.16 -10.71
N GLU A 180 -3.86 -5.32 -11.17
CA GLU A 180 -3.00 -4.22 -11.69
C GLU A 180 -3.52 -3.53 -12.96
N ARG A 181 -4.56 -4.08 -13.62
CA ARG A 181 -4.97 -3.69 -14.98
C ARG A 181 -6.42 -3.20 -15.11
N GLY A 182 -7.18 -3.11 -14.02
CA GLY A 182 -8.62 -2.84 -14.10
C GLY A 182 -9.02 -1.42 -13.71
N ALA A 183 -9.04 -0.52 -14.70
CA ALA A 183 -9.83 0.71 -14.75
C ALA A 183 -9.78 1.59 -13.49
N TRP A 184 -8.58 1.90 -13.01
CA TRP A 184 -8.40 3.05 -12.11
C TRP A 184 -8.87 4.30 -12.83
N ARG A 185 -9.63 5.13 -12.11
CA ARG A 185 -9.98 6.45 -12.60
C ARG A 185 -8.69 7.24 -12.88
N PRO A 186 -8.54 7.93 -14.03
CA PRO A 186 -7.33 8.70 -14.34
C PRO A 186 -6.93 9.68 -13.24
N GLU A 187 -7.92 10.19 -12.50
CA GLU A 187 -7.74 11.06 -11.35
C GLU A 187 -6.94 10.38 -10.22
N VAL A 188 -7.14 9.08 -9.96
CA VAL A 188 -6.37 8.34 -8.94
C VAL A 188 -4.89 8.32 -9.31
N VAL A 189 -4.58 7.97 -10.56
CA VAL A 189 -3.19 7.92 -11.05
C VAL A 189 -2.57 9.32 -11.04
N SER A 190 -3.37 10.35 -11.36
CA SER A 190 -2.91 11.74 -11.37
C SER A 190 -2.59 12.25 -9.96
N LEU A 191 -3.41 11.90 -8.98
CA LEU A 191 -3.16 12.21 -7.56
C LEU A 191 -1.88 11.53 -7.05
N LEU A 192 -1.69 10.24 -7.33
CA LEU A 192 -0.47 9.52 -6.93
C LEU A 192 0.80 10.11 -7.57
N LYS A 193 0.71 10.59 -8.82
CA LYS A 193 1.82 11.29 -9.49
C LYS A 193 2.10 12.67 -8.86
N ALA A 194 1.06 13.41 -8.47
CA ALA A 194 1.23 14.69 -7.80
C ALA A 194 1.91 14.52 -6.44
N LEU A 195 1.49 13.52 -5.65
CA LEU A 195 2.14 13.15 -4.39
C LEU A 195 3.60 12.74 -4.59
N GLU A 196 3.90 12.00 -5.65
CA GLU A 196 5.27 11.64 -6.02
C GLU A 196 6.13 12.88 -6.27
N GLU A 197 5.61 13.87 -7.00
CA GLU A 197 6.33 15.10 -7.34
C GLU A 197 6.62 15.95 -6.09
N THR A 198 5.65 16.08 -5.18
CA THR A 198 5.86 16.72 -3.87
C THR A 198 6.96 16.02 -3.09
N ALA A 199 6.91 14.68 -2.98
CA ALA A 199 7.93 13.92 -2.27
C ALA A 199 9.32 14.04 -2.92
N ARG A 200 9.41 14.03 -4.25
CA ARG A 200 10.67 14.25 -4.99
C ARG A 200 11.26 15.63 -4.74
N THR A 201 10.42 16.65 -4.64
CA THR A 201 10.84 18.01 -4.31
C THR A 201 11.53 18.04 -2.95
N HIS A 202 10.92 17.43 -1.93
CA HIS A 202 11.54 17.26 -0.61
C HIS A 202 12.81 16.39 -0.65
N ALA A 203 12.80 15.30 -1.42
CA ALA A 203 13.97 14.42 -1.57
C ALA A 203 15.11 15.04 -2.37
N GLY A 204 14.87 16.07 -3.18
CA GLY A 204 15.89 16.80 -3.95
C GLY A 204 16.61 17.88 -3.14
N GLN A 205 16.07 18.26 -1.98
CA GLN A 205 16.61 19.35 -1.18
C GLN A 205 17.79 18.87 -0.34
N THR A 206 18.99 19.32 -0.71
CA THR A 206 20.26 19.03 -0.03
C THR A 206 21.06 20.28 0.33
N SER A 207 20.56 21.49 0.04
CA SER A 207 21.32 22.74 0.26
C SER A 207 20.45 23.89 0.80
N ARG A 208 21.11 24.78 1.54
CA ARG A 208 20.63 25.82 2.49
C ARG A 208 19.55 26.82 2.03
N SER A 209 19.07 26.77 0.79
CA SER A 209 17.89 27.54 0.37
C SER A 209 16.62 26.75 0.68
N GLY A 210 16.23 26.73 1.96
CA GLY A 210 15.03 26.00 2.41
C GLY A 210 13.76 26.45 1.70
N LEU A 211 12.73 25.58 1.71
CA LEU A 211 11.40 25.94 1.24
C LEU A 211 10.89 27.17 1.97
N SER A 212 10.26 28.09 1.24
CA SER A 212 9.59 29.22 1.88
C SER A 212 8.46 28.70 2.78
N ARG A 213 8.12 29.43 3.86
CA ARG A 213 6.96 29.08 4.72
C ARG A 213 5.66 28.93 3.92
N ALA A 214 5.52 29.70 2.84
CA ALA A 214 4.39 29.59 1.93
C ALA A 214 4.41 28.28 1.14
N SER A 215 5.59 27.84 0.69
CA SER A 215 5.78 26.55 0.01
C SER A 215 5.48 25.36 0.93
N CYS A 216 5.99 25.37 2.16
CA CYS A 216 5.67 24.30 3.13
C CYS A 216 4.15 24.23 3.43
N ALA A 217 3.47 25.38 3.48
CA ALA A 217 2.03 25.42 3.69
C ALA A 217 1.24 24.98 2.45
N SER A 218 1.72 25.28 1.23
CA SER A 218 1.09 24.78 0.01
C SER A 218 1.24 23.27 -0.10
N ASP A 219 2.42 22.72 0.21
CA ASP A 219 2.67 21.28 0.11
C ASP A 219 1.79 20.50 1.08
N GLU A 220 1.65 20.96 2.33
CA GLU A 220 0.72 20.35 3.29
C GLU A 220 -0.73 20.38 2.82
N LEU A 221 -1.19 21.50 2.24
CA LEU A 221 -2.55 21.59 1.68
C LEU A 221 -2.75 20.65 0.49
N ILE A 222 -1.72 20.53 -0.37
CA ILE A 222 -1.72 19.60 -1.51
C ILE A 222 -1.76 18.16 -1.01
N LEU A 223 -0.94 17.80 -0.03
CA LEU A 223 -0.88 16.45 0.56
C LEU A 223 -2.22 16.09 1.18
N ARG A 224 -2.74 16.91 2.10
CA ARG A 224 -4.03 16.67 2.76
C ARG A 224 -5.17 16.60 1.76
N GLY A 225 -5.25 17.57 0.85
CA GLY A 225 -6.27 17.59 -0.21
C GLY A 225 -6.19 16.37 -1.13
N SER A 226 -4.98 15.88 -1.42
CA SER A 226 -4.78 14.68 -2.24
C SER A 226 -5.17 13.40 -1.51
N VAL A 227 -4.87 13.29 -0.20
CA VAL A 227 -5.31 12.16 0.64
C VAL A 227 -6.84 12.06 0.63
N ASP A 228 -7.54 13.17 0.87
CA ASP A 228 -9.01 13.19 0.90
C ASP A 228 -9.61 12.96 -0.50
N ALA A 229 -9.05 13.59 -1.53
CA ALA A 229 -9.49 13.41 -2.91
C ALA A 229 -9.31 11.97 -3.39
N LEU A 230 -8.20 11.32 -3.02
CA LEU A 230 -7.91 9.94 -3.37
C LEU A 230 -8.91 8.98 -2.73
N MET A 231 -9.20 9.15 -1.44
CA MET A 231 -10.26 8.37 -0.78
C MET A 231 -11.62 8.61 -1.46
N GLY A 232 -11.95 9.87 -1.76
CA GLY A 232 -13.18 10.21 -2.49
C GLY A 232 -13.28 9.52 -3.86
N GLN A 233 -12.16 9.39 -4.59
CA GLN A 233 -12.14 8.63 -5.86
C GLN A 233 -12.32 7.12 -5.62
N VAL A 234 -11.66 6.56 -4.60
CA VAL A 234 -11.81 5.16 -4.20
C VAL A 234 -13.27 4.84 -3.89
N LEU A 235 -13.94 5.67 -3.09
CA LEU A 235 -15.35 5.53 -2.76
C LEU A 235 -16.26 5.73 -3.98
N ARG A 236 -15.92 6.64 -4.91
CA ARG A 236 -16.68 6.78 -6.17
C ARG A 236 -16.56 5.56 -7.08
N MET A 237 -15.40 4.89 -7.07
CA MET A 237 -15.22 3.65 -7.83
C MET A 237 -16.16 2.53 -7.33
N GLU A 238 -16.58 2.58 -6.05
CA GLU A 238 -17.71 1.79 -5.55
C GLU A 238 -18.99 2.17 -6.28
N GLY A 239 -19.40 3.45 -6.24
CA GLY A 239 -20.65 3.93 -6.83
C GLY A 239 -20.77 3.65 -8.33
N ASP A 240 -19.69 3.80 -9.10
CA ASP A 240 -19.69 3.60 -10.55
C ASP A 240 -19.79 2.11 -10.95
N ARG A 241 -19.24 1.19 -10.13
CA ARG A 241 -19.20 -0.26 -10.42
C ARG A 241 -20.30 -1.05 -9.72
N ILE A 242 -20.67 -0.62 -8.51
CA ILE A 242 -21.78 -1.16 -7.71
C ILE A 242 -23.10 -0.46 -8.05
N GLY A 243 -23.11 0.64 -8.82
CA GLY A 243 -24.35 1.33 -9.23
C GLY A 243 -25.37 0.47 -9.99
N SER A 244 -24.98 -0.71 -10.47
CA SER A 244 -25.88 -1.72 -11.06
C SER A 244 -26.10 -2.98 -10.19
N VAL A 245 -25.39 -3.11 -9.07
CA VAL A 245 -25.36 -4.28 -8.18
C VAL A 245 -25.92 -3.86 -6.82
N GLY A 246 -26.86 -4.62 -6.26
CA GLY A 246 -27.41 -4.32 -4.93
C GLY A 246 -26.31 -4.32 -3.86
N ARG A 247 -26.43 -3.46 -2.84
CA ARG A 247 -25.48 -3.40 -1.71
C ARG A 247 -25.27 -4.77 -1.06
N ASP A 248 -26.36 -5.51 -0.80
CA ASP A 248 -26.31 -6.87 -0.24
C ASP A 248 -25.57 -7.83 -1.17
N ASP A 249 -25.69 -7.64 -2.47
CA ASP A 249 -24.99 -8.48 -3.44
C ASP A 249 -23.49 -8.22 -3.40
N ALA A 250 -23.06 -6.95 -3.29
CA ALA A 250 -21.65 -6.59 -3.13
C ALA A 250 -21.04 -7.16 -1.83
N PHE A 251 -21.76 -7.07 -0.71
CA PHE A 251 -21.36 -7.73 0.54
C PHE A 251 -21.26 -9.25 0.39
N GLY A 252 -22.20 -9.86 -0.32
CA GLY A 252 -22.15 -11.29 -0.65
C GLY A 252 -20.89 -11.66 -1.46
N ILE A 253 -20.49 -10.84 -2.42
CA ILE A 253 -19.22 -11.05 -3.15
C ILE A 253 -18.01 -10.88 -2.23
N ALA A 254 -17.99 -9.86 -1.36
CA ALA A 254 -16.90 -9.64 -0.42
C ALA A 254 -16.70 -10.84 0.52
N ALA A 255 -17.79 -11.41 1.05
CA ALA A 255 -17.75 -12.62 1.87
C ALA A 255 -17.17 -13.83 1.10
N VAL A 256 -17.55 -14.00 -0.17
CA VAL A 256 -16.97 -15.06 -1.03
C VAL A 256 -15.48 -14.84 -1.26
N VAL A 257 -15.04 -13.59 -1.46
CA VAL A 257 -13.63 -13.25 -1.65
C VAL A 257 -12.80 -13.56 -0.40
N GLU A 258 -13.30 -13.19 0.77
CA GLU A 258 -12.67 -13.50 2.05
C GLU A 258 -12.56 -15.01 2.25
N HIS A 259 -13.65 -15.75 1.98
CA HIS A 259 -13.65 -17.20 2.05
C HIS A 259 -12.62 -17.84 1.10
N ILE A 260 -12.55 -17.39 -0.16
CA ILE A 260 -11.56 -17.87 -1.14
C ILE A 260 -10.13 -17.71 -0.60
N ARG A 261 -9.82 -16.57 0.01
CA ARG A 261 -8.47 -16.29 0.53
C ARG A 261 -8.11 -17.13 1.74
N ALA A 262 -9.08 -17.39 2.60
CA ALA A 262 -8.87 -18.18 3.81
C ALA A 262 -8.67 -19.68 3.53
N HIS A 263 -9.08 -20.17 2.34
CA HIS A 263 -9.11 -21.60 2.01
C HIS A 263 -8.47 -21.89 0.63
N LEU A 264 -7.35 -21.23 0.30
CA LEU A 264 -6.71 -21.37 -1.03
C LEU A 264 -6.12 -22.77 -1.27
N ASP A 265 -5.78 -23.47 -0.21
CA ASP A 265 -5.24 -24.84 -0.16
C ASP A 265 -6.32 -25.92 -0.30
N GLU A 266 -7.59 -25.57 -0.12
CA GLU A 266 -8.72 -26.48 -0.15
C GLU A 266 -9.50 -26.45 -1.49
N PRO A 267 -10.30 -27.49 -1.81
CA PRO A 267 -11.22 -27.46 -2.93
C PRO A 267 -12.34 -26.42 -2.74
N LEU A 268 -12.23 -25.28 -3.42
CA LEU A 268 -13.24 -24.23 -3.40
C LEU A 268 -14.42 -24.57 -4.34
N ARG A 269 -15.57 -24.95 -3.79
CA ARG A 269 -16.73 -25.36 -4.58
C ARG A 269 -17.61 -24.17 -4.94
N GLN A 270 -18.24 -24.25 -6.11
CA GLN A 270 -19.19 -23.23 -6.53
C GLN A 270 -20.38 -23.11 -5.57
N GLU A 271 -20.82 -24.21 -4.98
CA GLU A 271 -21.95 -24.26 -4.03
C GLU A 271 -21.71 -23.38 -2.80
N ASP A 272 -20.50 -23.41 -2.25
CA ASP A 272 -20.10 -22.59 -1.11
C ASP A 272 -20.20 -21.09 -1.45
N PHE A 273 -19.79 -20.72 -2.66
CA PHE A 273 -19.87 -19.33 -3.10
C PHE A 273 -21.31 -18.84 -3.20
N LEU A 274 -22.21 -19.69 -3.72
CA LEU A 274 -23.63 -19.35 -3.85
C LEU A 274 -24.31 -19.21 -2.49
N ALA A 275 -23.95 -20.09 -1.53
CA ALA A 275 -24.46 -20.03 -0.16
C ALA A 275 -23.98 -18.78 0.57
N LEU A 276 -22.67 -18.49 0.52
CA LEU A 276 -22.08 -17.30 1.14
C LEU A 276 -22.61 -16.01 0.55
N SER A 277 -22.73 -15.93 -0.77
CA SER A 277 -23.21 -14.73 -1.44
C SER A 277 -24.74 -14.57 -1.38
N ARG A 278 -25.48 -15.62 -0.95
CA ARG A 278 -26.94 -15.69 -1.00
C ARG A 278 -27.52 -15.41 -2.40
N MET A 279 -26.84 -15.90 -3.44
CA MET A 279 -27.25 -15.69 -4.84
C MET A 279 -27.45 -17.01 -5.58
N GLY A 280 -28.42 -17.03 -6.50
CA GLY A 280 -28.50 -18.07 -7.51
C GLY A 280 -27.32 -18.01 -8.51
N LYS A 281 -27.00 -19.13 -9.15
CA LYS A 281 -25.84 -19.31 -10.05
C LYS A 281 -25.68 -18.24 -11.12
N THR A 282 -26.77 -17.88 -11.80
CA THR A 282 -26.74 -16.88 -12.88
C THR A 282 -26.41 -15.50 -12.33
N LYS A 283 -27.11 -15.09 -11.27
CA LYS A 283 -26.90 -13.81 -10.58
C LYS A 283 -25.49 -13.71 -10.02
N PHE A 284 -25.01 -14.75 -9.33
CA PHE A 284 -23.65 -14.81 -8.81
C PHE A 284 -22.61 -14.59 -9.92
N LYS A 285 -22.73 -15.30 -11.05
CA LYS A 285 -21.75 -15.13 -12.15
C LYS A 285 -21.75 -13.72 -12.72
N SER A 286 -22.91 -13.13 -12.95
CA SER A 286 -23.02 -11.78 -13.51
C SER A 286 -22.52 -10.73 -12.52
N VAL A 287 -22.97 -10.81 -11.26
CA VAL A 287 -22.58 -9.89 -10.19
C VAL A 287 -21.10 -10.04 -9.87
N PHE A 288 -20.60 -11.25 -9.66
CA PHE A 288 -19.18 -11.48 -9.39
C PHE A 288 -18.35 -10.90 -10.53
N LYS A 289 -18.69 -11.15 -11.80
CA LYS A 289 -17.93 -10.56 -12.92
C LYS A 289 -18.05 -9.03 -12.98
N ALA A 290 -19.20 -8.46 -12.66
CA ALA A 290 -19.40 -7.00 -12.64
C ALA A 290 -18.58 -6.33 -11.53
N VAL A 291 -18.63 -6.89 -10.32
CA VAL A 291 -17.89 -6.41 -9.14
C VAL A 291 -16.38 -6.64 -9.31
N MET A 292 -16.00 -7.82 -9.81
CA MET A 292 -14.63 -8.32 -9.75
C MET A 292 -13.85 -8.10 -11.05
N GLY A 293 -14.51 -7.73 -12.14
CA GLY A 293 -13.93 -7.63 -13.48
C GLY A 293 -13.49 -8.97 -14.10
N LYS A 294 -13.56 -10.07 -13.36
CA LYS A 294 -13.17 -11.43 -13.76
C LYS A 294 -14.11 -12.47 -13.16
N THR A 295 -14.05 -13.71 -13.64
CA THR A 295 -14.87 -14.80 -13.10
C THR A 295 -14.32 -15.29 -11.75
N ALA A 296 -15.16 -15.88 -10.91
CA ALA A 296 -14.74 -16.48 -9.64
C ALA A 296 -13.60 -17.50 -9.81
N ALA A 297 -13.69 -18.37 -10.81
CA ALA A 297 -12.60 -19.30 -11.14
C ALA A 297 -11.31 -18.58 -11.56
N GLY A 298 -11.42 -17.48 -12.31
CA GLY A 298 -10.29 -16.65 -12.69
C GLY A 298 -9.63 -15.96 -11.50
N PHE A 299 -10.43 -15.50 -10.54
CA PHE A 299 -9.97 -14.92 -9.27
C PHE A 299 -9.26 -15.96 -8.41
N VAL A 300 -9.86 -17.13 -8.16
CA VAL A 300 -9.22 -18.24 -7.42
C VAL A 300 -7.86 -18.60 -8.02
N ALA A 301 -7.80 -18.78 -9.34
CA ALA A 301 -6.55 -19.12 -10.02
C ALA A 301 -5.47 -18.03 -9.93
N GLU A 302 -5.86 -16.77 -9.79
CA GLU A 302 -4.92 -15.65 -9.64
C GLU A 302 -4.41 -15.58 -8.20
N THR A 303 -5.30 -15.58 -7.23
CA THR A 303 -4.98 -15.54 -5.80
C THR A 303 -4.09 -16.72 -5.40
N ARG A 304 -4.34 -17.92 -5.93
CA ARG A 304 -3.48 -19.10 -5.70
C ARG A 304 -2.07 -18.91 -6.25
N ILE A 305 -1.89 -18.25 -7.39
CA ILE A 305 -0.56 -17.99 -7.94
C ILE A 305 0.16 -16.88 -7.17
N GLU A 306 -0.56 -15.85 -6.71
CA GLU A 306 0.00 -14.82 -5.84
C GLU A 306 0.50 -15.42 -4.51
N HIS A 307 -0.30 -16.30 -3.89
CA HIS A 307 0.11 -17.05 -2.70
C HIS A 307 1.31 -17.96 -3.00
N ALA A 308 1.32 -18.63 -4.14
CA ALA A 308 2.46 -19.44 -4.56
C ALA A 308 3.74 -18.61 -4.70
N CYS A 309 3.69 -17.40 -5.26
CA CYS A 309 4.85 -16.51 -5.32
C CYS A 309 5.42 -16.23 -3.93
N GLN A 310 4.56 -16.01 -2.92
CA GLN A 310 4.98 -15.80 -1.53
C GLN A 310 5.66 -17.04 -0.94
N LEU A 311 5.08 -18.23 -1.11
CA LEU A 311 5.69 -19.48 -0.64
C LEU A 311 7.01 -19.81 -1.37
N LEU A 312 7.12 -19.45 -2.65
CA LEU A 312 8.35 -19.61 -3.41
C LEU A 312 9.45 -18.63 -2.98
N LEU A 313 9.11 -17.46 -2.43
CA LEU A 313 10.07 -16.51 -1.84
C LEU A 313 10.73 -17.08 -0.60
N ASP A 314 9.92 -17.57 0.33
CA ASP A 314 10.39 -18.19 1.57
C ASP A 314 11.37 -19.35 1.29
N GLY A 315 11.09 -20.13 0.24
CA GLY A 315 12.06 -21.05 -0.32
C GLY A 315 12.34 -22.31 0.52
N SER A 316 11.62 -22.49 1.64
CA SER A 316 11.65 -23.65 2.52
C SER A 316 10.96 -24.88 1.90
N MET A 317 9.88 -24.67 1.14
CA MET A 317 9.06 -25.73 0.56
C MET A 317 9.57 -26.19 -0.81
N ALA A 318 9.42 -27.46 -1.18
CA ALA A 318 9.62 -27.88 -2.57
C ALA A 318 8.53 -27.30 -3.49
N VAL A 319 8.82 -27.11 -4.79
CA VAL A 319 7.83 -26.57 -5.75
C VAL A 319 6.56 -27.41 -5.82
N THR A 320 6.69 -28.73 -5.64
CA THR A 320 5.59 -29.68 -5.57
C THR A 320 4.69 -29.45 -4.35
N ASP A 321 5.29 -29.12 -3.20
CA ASP A 321 4.53 -28.87 -1.97
C ASP A 321 3.89 -27.47 -2.00
N VAL A 322 4.55 -26.49 -2.62
CA VAL A 322 3.93 -25.19 -2.92
C VAL A 322 2.70 -25.35 -3.81
N ALA A 323 2.78 -26.20 -4.84
CA ALA A 323 1.62 -26.49 -5.68
C ALA A 323 0.44 -27.02 -4.86
N ARG A 324 0.70 -27.99 -3.96
CA ARG A 324 -0.32 -28.58 -3.09
C ARG A 324 -0.88 -27.56 -2.10
N ALA A 325 -0.03 -26.75 -1.46
CA ALA A 325 -0.43 -25.68 -0.54
C ALA A 325 -1.23 -24.55 -1.23
N CYS A 326 -1.16 -24.46 -2.56
CA CYS A 326 -1.99 -23.54 -3.34
C CYS A 326 -3.21 -24.26 -3.96
N GLY A 327 -3.56 -25.46 -3.49
CA GLY A 327 -4.75 -26.19 -3.93
C GLY A 327 -4.67 -26.76 -5.36
N TYR A 328 -3.47 -26.99 -5.89
CA TYR A 328 -3.26 -27.69 -7.16
C TYR A 328 -2.96 -29.17 -6.93
N GLU A 329 -3.76 -30.04 -7.54
CA GLU A 329 -3.56 -31.50 -7.47
C GLU A 329 -2.31 -31.97 -8.23
N SER A 330 -1.95 -31.25 -9.31
CA SER A 330 -0.83 -31.60 -10.18
C SER A 330 0.22 -30.47 -10.24
N PRO A 331 1.50 -30.78 -10.01
CA PRO A 331 2.61 -29.84 -10.24
C PRO A 331 2.68 -29.32 -11.69
N THR A 332 2.19 -30.10 -12.65
CA THR A 332 2.17 -29.73 -14.08
C THR A 332 1.13 -28.65 -14.34
N SER A 333 -0.09 -28.81 -13.83
CA SER A 333 -1.15 -27.81 -13.98
C SER A 333 -0.80 -26.51 -13.25
N PHE A 334 -0.22 -26.63 -12.05
CA PHE A 334 0.36 -25.51 -11.31
C PHE A 334 1.42 -24.77 -12.14
N SER A 335 2.42 -25.48 -12.67
CA SER A 335 3.53 -24.85 -13.41
C SER A 335 3.05 -24.12 -14.67
N ALA A 336 2.06 -24.68 -15.38
CA ALA A 336 1.45 -24.04 -16.53
C ALA A 336 0.66 -22.78 -16.13
N ALA A 337 -0.15 -22.85 -15.07
CA ALA A 337 -0.89 -21.70 -14.55
C ALA A 337 0.05 -20.59 -14.06
N PHE A 338 1.09 -20.96 -13.31
CA PHE A 338 2.10 -20.06 -12.78
C PHE A 338 2.86 -19.35 -13.91
N ARG A 339 3.31 -20.08 -14.94
CA ARG A 339 4.00 -19.49 -16.08
C ARG A 339 3.11 -18.57 -16.90
N ARG A 340 1.86 -18.95 -17.13
CA ARG A 340 0.88 -18.10 -17.83
C ARG A 340 0.64 -16.78 -17.11
N ARG A 341 0.71 -16.77 -15.77
CA ARG A 341 0.49 -15.56 -14.97
C ARG A 341 1.75 -14.71 -14.78
N THR A 342 2.88 -15.33 -14.47
CA THR A 342 4.11 -14.63 -14.08
C THR A 342 5.12 -14.47 -15.22
N GLY A 343 4.92 -15.16 -16.34
CA GLY A 343 5.90 -15.26 -17.44
C GLY A 343 7.05 -16.24 -17.17
N LEU A 344 7.20 -16.75 -15.95
CA LEU A 344 8.32 -17.62 -15.53
C LEU A 344 7.82 -18.97 -15.01
N SER A 345 8.63 -20.02 -15.10
CA SER A 345 8.32 -21.26 -14.38
C SER A 345 8.50 -21.07 -12.86
N PRO A 346 7.81 -21.82 -11.99
CA PRO A 346 7.97 -21.70 -10.54
C PRO A 346 9.44 -21.82 -10.07
N ARG A 347 10.20 -22.73 -10.68
CA ARG A 347 11.64 -22.89 -10.40
C ARG A 347 12.45 -21.70 -10.89
N ALA A 348 12.18 -21.18 -12.08
CA ALA A 348 12.87 -20.00 -12.61
C ALA A 348 12.54 -18.75 -11.79
N TRP A 349 11.28 -18.61 -11.37
CA TRP A 349 10.81 -17.59 -10.45
C TRP A 349 11.54 -17.68 -9.12
N ARG A 350 11.52 -18.85 -8.45
CA ARG A 350 12.22 -19.08 -7.19
C ARG A 350 13.71 -18.83 -7.31
N ARG A 351 14.32 -19.24 -8.42
CA ARG A 351 15.74 -19.03 -8.66
C ARG A 351 16.05 -17.55 -8.87
N ARG A 352 15.21 -16.82 -9.61
CA ARG A 352 15.36 -15.37 -9.78
C ARG A 352 15.16 -14.63 -8.46
N ALA A 353 14.20 -15.05 -7.66
CA ALA A 353 14.07 -14.65 -6.27
C ALA A 353 15.38 -14.96 -5.53
N ARG A 354 15.79 -16.22 -5.38
CA ARG A 354 17.03 -16.61 -4.68
C ARG A 354 18.29 -15.90 -5.18
N ILE A 355 18.41 -15.60 -6.48
CA ILE A 355 19.53 -14.81 -7.04
C ILE A 355 19.47 -13.36 -6.58
N ALA A 356 18.27 -12.78 -6.51
CA ALA A 356 18.10 -11.51 -5.83
C ALA A 356 18.51 -11.69 -4.34
N PHE A 357 18.00 -12.72 -3.66
CA PHE A 357 18.10 -12.93 -2.20
C PHE A 357 19.30 -13.81 -1.77
N SER A 358 20.46 -13.75 -2.46
CA SER A 358 21.65 -14.58 -2.16
C SER A 358 22.87 -13.72 -1.82
N ASP A 359 23.56 -14.05 -0.73
CA ASP A 359 24.78 -13.37 -0.26
C ASP A 359 26.08 -13.84 -0.96
N ASP A 360 26.03 -14.77 -1.93
CA ASP A 360 27.18 -15.22 -2.73
C ASP A 360 27.27 -14.50 -4.11
N PRO A 361 28.25 -13.60 -4.33
CA PRO A 361 28.46 -12.91 -5.61
C PRO A 361 28.80 -13.84 -6.79
N GLN A 362 29.40 -15.01 -6.53
CA GLN A 362 29.77 -15.96 -7.58
C GLN A 362 28.61 -16.87 -8.02
N ALA A 363 27.52 -16.91 -7.25
CA ALA A 363 26.29 -17.57 -7.66
C ALA A 363 25.69 -16.89 -8.90
N PHE A 364 25.78 -15.56 -9.01
CA PHE A 364 25.28 -14.77 -10.14
C PHE A 364 26.03 -15.08 -11.46
N VAL A 365 27.36 -15.20 -11.41
CA VAL A 365 28.21 -15.46 -12.60
C VAL A 365 28.02 -16.88 -13.13
N ARG A 366 27.98 -17.88 -12.25
CA ARG A 366 27.73 -19.29 -12.62
C ARG A 366 26.35 -19.46 -13.27
N LEU A 367 25.35 -18.69 -12.82
CA LEU A 367 24.00 -18.73 -13.38
C LEU A 367 23.85 -17.95 -14.69
N ALA A 368 24.52 -16.81 -14.85
CA ALA A 368 24.57 -16.08 -16.12
C ALA A 368 25.23 -16.91 -17.24
N GLN A 369 26.19 -17.77 -16.88
CA GLN A 369 26.83 -18.72 -17.79
C GLN A 369 25.92 -19.93 -18.10
N GLY A 370 25.15 -20.41 -17.13
CA GLY A 370 24.17 -21.51 -17.34
C GLY A 370 22.92 -21.12 -18.14
N ILE A 371 22.44 -19.88 -18.04
CA ILE A 371 21.29 -19.37 -18.82
C ILE A 371 21.63 -19.27 -20.32
N LYS A 372 22.88 -18.92 -20.67
CA LYS A 372 23.35 -18.93 -22.08
C LYS A 372 23.58 -20.34 -22.65
N GLY A 373 23.71 -21.36 -21.81
CA GLY A 373 23.91 -22.75 -22.22
C GLY A 373 22.61 -23.46 -22.65
N MET A 374 21.52 -23.28 -21.90
CA MET A 374 20.25 -23.97 -22.19
C MET A 374 19.45 -23.39 -23.37
N GLU A 375 19.74 -22.16 -23.82
CA GLU A 375 19.15 -21.62 -25.06
C GLU A 375 19.82 -22.17 -26.33
N ARG A 376 20.94 -22.90 -26.21
CA ARG A 376 21.66 -23.50 -27.35
C ARG A 376 21.39 -24.99 -27.57
N GLU A 377 20.80 -25.69 -26.61
CA GLU A 377 20.53 -27.14 -26.71
C GLU A 377 19.05 -27.49 -27.03
N GLY A 378 18.18 -26.50 -27.19
CA GLY A 378 16.78 -26.70 -27.62
C GLY A 378 16.54 -26.59 -29.12
N GLY A 379 17.60 -26.59 -29.94
CA GLY A 379 17.54 -26.36 -31.38
C GLY A 379 18.50 -27.26 -32.14
N ARG A 380 18.26 -28.57 -32.11
CA ARG A 380 18.54 -29.52 -33.19
C ARG A 380 17.81 -30.82 -32.96
#